data_AF-A0A0C9WTB3-F1
#
_entry.id   AF-A0A0C9WTB3-F1
#
_cell.length_a   1.000
_cell.length_b   1.000
_cell.length_c   1.000
_cell.angle_alpha   90.00
_cell.angle_beta   90.00
_cell.angle_gamma   90.00
#
_symmetry.space_group_name_H-M   'P 1'
#
loop_
_entity.id
_entity.type
_entity.pdbx_description
1 polymer ?
#
loop_
_entity_poly.entity_id
_entity_poly.type
_entity_poly.pdbx_seq_one_letter_code
_entity_poly.pdbx_strand_id
1 'polypeptide(L)'
;MAPINLCCTPIQTPPLHPAKEAESHRVRAKTAQCICDGYAQIIALPAPAGSAPGFGMPTYGRPKVRGKGQSKGKSGVSFRTVEYCRWLEEGRDALHDEVLRLETTAEIRHS
;
A
#
# COMPACT_ATOMS: atom_id res chain seq x y z
N MET A 1 -22.29 -21.45 -43.09
CA MET A 1 -21.66 -20.82 -41.92
C MET A 1 -20.36 -21.56 -41.64
N ALA A 2 -19.21 -21.02 -42.02
CA ALA A 2 -17.91 -21.66 -41.75
C ALA A 2 -17.36 -21.14 -40.40
N PRO A 3 -16.78 -21.99 -39.54
CA PRO A 3 -16.23 -21.54 -38.28
C PRO A 3 -14.92 -20.76 -38.51
N ILE A 4 -14.85 -19.56 -37.94
CA ILE A 4 -13.66 -18.72 -37.93
C ILE A 4 -12.70 -19.34 -36.92
N ASN A 5 -11.66 -20.02 -37.40
CA ASN A 5 -10.56 -20.50 -36.55
C ASN A 5 -9.72 -19.28 -36.15
N LEU A 6 -9.96 -18.73 -34.95
CA LEU A 6 -9.00 -17.81 -34.31
C LEU A 6 -7.82 -18.65 -33.80
N CYS A 7 -6.89 -18.97 -34.70
CA CYS A 7 -5.57 -19.41 -34.31
C CYS A 7 -4.88 -18.24 -33.57
N CYS A 8 -4.83 -18.33 -32.24
CA CYS A 8 -3.88 -17.59 -31.41
C CYS A 8 -2.46 -17.96 -31.86
N THR A 9 -1.91 -17.25 -32.84
CA THR A 9 -0.48 -17.32 -33.12
C THR A 9 0.25 -16.61 -31.98
N PRO A 10 1.28 -17.25 -31.37
CA PRO A 10 2.18 -16.52 -30.50
C PRO A 10 2.80 -15.39 -31.34
N ILE A 11 2.69 -14.14 -30.89
CA ILE A 11 3.39 -13.01 -31.50
C ILE A 11 4.88 -13.33 -31.42
N GLN A 12 5.47 -13.77 -32.53
CA GLN A 12 6.89 -14.03 -32.65
C GLN A 12 7.60 -12.69 -32.52
N THR A 13 8.07 -12.39 -31.31
CA THR A 13 8.89 -11.21 -31.06
C THR A 13 10.21 -11.43 -31.81
N PRO A 14 10.66 -10.51 -32.67
CA PRO A 14 11.95 -10.67 -33.33
C PRO A 14 13.03 -10.81 -32.26
N PRO A 15 13.99 -11.74 -32.41
CA PRO A 15 15.01 -11.99 -31.40
C PRO A 15 15.77 -10.68 -31.14
N LEU A 16 15.64 -10.15 -29.92
CA LEU A 16 16.42 -9.00 -29.51
C LEU A 16 17.85 -9.47 -29.23
N HIS A 17 18.82 -8.65 -29.59
CA HIS A 17 20.22 -8.92 -29.30
C HIS A 17 20.40 -9.25 -27.80
N PRO A 18 21.18 -10.28 -27.41
CA PRO A 18 21.21 -10.82 -26.04
C PRO A 18 21.53 -9.76 -24.97
N ALA A 19 22.32 -8.74 -25.33
CA ALA A 19 22.60 -7.60 -24.44
C ALA A 19 21.34 -6.75 -24.13
N LYS A 20 20.46 -6.53 -25.11
CA LYS A 20 19.21 -5.78 -24.92
C LYS A 20 18.19 -6.58 -24.12
N GLU A 21 18.17 -7.90 -24.30
CA GLU A 21 17.35 -8.80 -23.48
C GLU A 21 17.83 -8.81 -22.02
N ALA A 22 19.14 -8.98 -21.79
CA ALA A 22 19.72 -8.94 -20.46
C ALA A 22 19.42 -7.64 -19.71
N GLU A 23 19.52 -6.49 -20.40
CA GLU A 23 19.18 -5.19 -19.81
C GLU A 23 17.68 -5.08 -19.49
N SER A 24 16.79 -5.51 -20.39
CA SER A 24 15.35 -5.54 -20.13
C SER A 24 14.98 -6.45 -18.95
N HIS A 25 15.62 -7.61 -18.84
CA HIS A 25 15.47 -8.52 -17.70
C HIS A 25 15.96 -7.89 -16.39
N ARG A 26 17.14 -7.26 -16.40
CA ARG A 26 17.71 -6.57 -15.25
C ARG A 26 16.83 -5.42 -14.77
N VAL A 27 16.34 -4.58 -15.69
CA VAL A 27 15.43 -3.47 -15.38
C VAL A 27 14.15 -3.99 -14.76
N ARG A 28 13.50 -5.00 -15.36
CA ARG A 28 12.27 -5.61 -14.82
C ARG A 28 12.48 -6.20 -13.42
N ALA A 29 13.59 -6.90 -13.20
CA ALA A 29 13.93 -7.47 -11.89
C ALA A 29 14.15 -6.37 -10.83
N LYS A 30 14.87 -5.29 -11.18
CA LYS A 30 15.08 -4.14 -10.30
C LYS A 30 13.76 -3.45 -9.96
N THR A 31 12.89 -3.23 -10.94
CA THR A 31 11.56 -2.67 -10.71
C THR A 31 10.73 -3.55 -9.78
N ALA A 32 10.75 -4.88 -9.97
CA ALA A 32 10.04 -5.81 -9.10
C ALA A 32 10.56 -5.75 -7.65
N GLN A 33 11.89 -5.66 -7.45
CA GLN A 33 12.49 -5.51 -6.14
C GLN A 33 12.07 -4.20 -5.46
N CYS A 34 12.18 -3.06 -6.16
CA CYS A 34 11.75 -1.76 -5.61
C CYS A 34 10.27 -1.76 -5.21
N ILE A 35 9.41 -2.44 -5.98
CA ILE A 35 8.00 -2.62 -5.63
C ILE A 35 7.86 -3.44 -4.35
N CYS A 36 8.56 -4.58 -4.24
CA CYS A 36 8.54 -5.42 -3.04
C CYS A 36 9.03 -4.68 -1.80
N ASP A 37 10.12 -3.91 -1.91
CA ASP A 37 10.67 -3.09 -0.82
C ASP A 37 9.65 -2.04 -0.35
N GLY A 38 8.95 -1.38 -1.29
CA GLY A 38 7.88 -0.44 -0.96
C GLY A 38 6.73 -1.10 -0.19
N TYR A 39 6.32 -2.31 -0.58
CA TYR A 39 5.32 -3.07 0.18
C TYR A 39 5.80 -3.44 1.59
N ALA A 40 7.07 -3.81 1.75
CA ALA A 40 7.64 -4.13 3.06
C ALA A 40 7.59 -2.92 4.01
N GLN A 41 7.94 -1.73 3.51
CA GLN A 41 7.84 -0.47 4.28
C GLN A 41 6.40 -0.18 4.68
N ILE A 42 5.47 -0.26 3.73
CA ILE A 42 4.04 0.00 3.97
C ILE A 42 3.41 -1.02 4.92
N ILE A 43 3.90 -2.25 4.99
CA ILE A 43 3.43 -3.26 5.95
C ILE A 43 3.97 -2.96 7.36
N ALA A 44 5.15 -2.34 7.47
CA ALA A 44 5.78 -2.01 8.74
C ALA A 44 5.17 -0.77 9.43
N LEU A 45 4.85 0.29 8.67
CA LEU A 45 4.28 1.54 9.21
C LEU A 45 3.00 1.38 10.07
N PRO A 46 2.05 0.49 9.73
CA PRO A 46 0.82 0.30 10.49
C PRO A 46 1.02 -0.51 11.78
N ALA A 47 2.22 -1.03 12.04
CA ALA A 47 2.55 -1.72 13.29
C ALA A 47 3.00 -0.68 14.33
N PRO A 48 2.40 -0.62 15.53
CA PRO A 48 2.83 0.24 16.61
C PRO A 48 4.26 -0.11 17.02
N ALA A 49 4.99 0.91 17.48
CA ALA A 49 6.36 0.78 17.94
C ALA A 49 6.49 -0.37 18.96
N GLY A 50 7.36 -1.34 18.67
CA GLY A 50 7.62 -2.50 19.54
C GLY A 50 6.76 -3.75 19.27
N SER A 51 5.86 -3.75 18.29
CA SER A 51 5.10 -4.94 17.89
C SER A 51 5.71 -5.67 16.69
N ALA A 52 5.54 -7.00 16.62
CA ALA A 52 6.02 -7.80 15.49
C ALA A 52 5.38 -7.32 14.17
N PRO A 53 6.07 -7.45 13.00
CA PRO A 53 5.50 -7.16 11.68
C PRO A 53 4.38 -8.16 11.39
N GLY A 54 3.18 -7.88 11.90
CA GLY A 54 2.06 -8.80 11.89
C GLY A 54 0.77 -8.01 11.88
N PHE A 55 -0.15 -8.38 11.00
CA PHE A 55 -1.51 -7.85 10.97
C PHE A 55 -2.33 -8.41 12.15
N GLY A 56 -1.98 -7.99 13.36
CA GLY A 56 -2.75 -8.20 14.57
C GLY A 56 -2.68 -6.94 15.41
N MET A 57 -3.73 -6.10 15.37
CA MET A 57 -3.78 -4.86 16.15
C MET A 57 -5.06 -4.76 17.00
N PRO A 58 -4.95 -4.63 18.33
CA PRO A 58 -6.09 -4.37 19.21
C PRO A 58 -6.70 -2.96 19.00
N THR A 59 -7.94 -2.70 19.41
CA THR A 59 -9.17 -2.75 18.58
C THR A 59 -10.14 -1.60 18.94
N TYR A 60 -9.66 -0.44 19.39
CA TYR A 60 -10.57 0.66 19.77
C TYR A 60 -10.24 1.95 19.00
N GLY A 61 -11.24 2.47 18.30
CA GLY A 61 -11.18 3.68 17.46
C GLY A 61 -10.58 3.51 16.06
N ARG A 62 -9.73 2.50 15.85
CA ARG A 62 -9.07 2.24 14.55
C ARG A 62 -9.94 1.35 13.64
N PRO A 63 -9.97 1.56 12.31
CA PRO A 63 -10.74 0.73 11.38
C PRO A 63 -10.47 -0.76 11.58
N LYS A 64 -11.49 -1.49 12.02
CA LYS A 64 -11.41 -2.94 12.23
C LYS A 64 -11.51 -3.62 10.88
N VAL A 65 -10.37 -4.05 10.34
CA VAL A 65 -10.34 -4.82 9.08
C VAL A 65 -10.93 -6.21 9.36
N ARG A 66 -12.24 -6.39 9.17
CA ARG A 66 -12.89 -7.71 9.21
C ARG A 66 -12.38 -8.53 8.03
N GLY A 67 -11.57 -9.55 8.32
CA GLY A 67 -11.11 -10.51 7.32
C GLY A 67 -10.54 -11.75 8.01
N LYS A 68 -11.43 -12.69 8.34
CA LYS A 68 -11.07 -14.04 8.81
C LYS A 68 -10.30 -14.75 7.69
N GLY A 69 -9.01 -14.97 7.90
CA GLY A 69 -8.20 -15.91 7.13
C GLY A 69 -7.88 -15.48 5.69
N GLN A 70 -6.76 -15.99 5.20
CA GLN A 70 -6.33 -16.00 3.81
C GLN A 70 -5.70 -14.71 3.26
N SER A 71 -4.37 -14.78 3.16
CA SER A 71 -3.53 -14.20 2.10
C SER A 71 -4.01 -12.85 1.54
N LYS A 72 -3.71 -11.76 2.24
CA LYS A 72 -3.88 -10.44 1.64
C LYS A 72 -2.68 -10.17 0.74
N GLY A 73 -2.78 -10.56 -0.52
CA GLY A 73 -1.82 -10.19 -1.57
C GLY A 73 -1.68 -8.67 -1.73
N LYS A 74 -0.93 -8.23 -2.73
CA LYS A 74 -0.57 -6.81 -2.97
C LYS A 74 -1.76 -5.84 -2.85
N SER A 75 -2.89 -6.18 -3.47
CA SER A 75 -4.13 -5.37 -3.43
C SER A 75 -4.69 -5.15 -2.02
N GLY A 76 -4.57 -6.15 -1.15
CA GLY A 76 -5.04 -6.05 0.23
C GLY A 76 -4.18 -5.09 1.06
N VAL A 77 -2.87 -5.04 0.81
CA VAL A 77 -1.98 -4.09 1.50
C VAL A 77 -2.35 -2.67 1.14
N SER A 78 -2.45 -2.35 -0.15
CA SER A 78 -2.80 -1.00 -0.62
C SER A 78 -4.13 -0.50 -0.07
N PHE A 79 -5.18 -1.34 -0.04
CA PHE A 79 -6.47 -0.95 0.53
C PHE A 79 -6.36 -0.60 2.02
N ARG A 80 -5.63 -1.40 2.79
CA ARG A 80 -5.43 -1.13 4.23
C ARG A 80 -4.62 0.13 4.48
N THR A 81 -3.67 0.44 3.61
CA THR A 81 -2.87 1.67 3.70
C THR A 81 -3.73 2.91 3.51
N VAL A 82 -4.62 2.90 2.50
CA VAL A 82 -5.54 4.02 2.25
C VAL A 82 -6.44 4.26 3.47
N GLU A 83 -7.05 3.20 4.01
CA GLU A 83 -7.86 3.30 5.22
C GLU A 83 -7.07 3.78 6.43
N TYR A 84 -5.78 3.42 6.52
CA TYR A 84 -4.91 3.88 7.60
C TYR A 84 -4.57 5.37 7.47
N CYS A 85 -4.27 5.86 6.26
CA CYS A 85 -4.02 7.29 6.02
C CYS A 85 -5.24 8.12 6.41
N ARG A 86 -6.44 7.70 5.97
CA ARG A 86 -7.68 8.39 6.31
C ARG A 86 -7.90 8.46 7.83
N TRP A 87 -7.69 7.35 8.54
CA TRP A 87 -7.82 7.33 10.00
C TRP A 87 -6.82 8.27 10.70
N LEU A 88 -5.57 8.37 10.19
CA LEU A 88 -4.59 9.32 10.71
C LEU A 88 -5.00 10.77 10.46
N GLU A 89 -5.57 11.06 9.29
CA GLU A 89 -6.09 12.40 8.94
C GLU A 89 -7.24 12.79 9.87
N GLU A 90 -8.22 11.90 10.07
CA GLU A 90 -9.34 12.12 10.99
C GLU A 90 -8.84 12.35 12.43
N GLY A 91 -7.85 11.57 12.88
CA GLY A 91 -7.25 11.73 14.21
C GLY A 91 -6.44 13.03 14.36
N ARG A 92 -5.71 13.45 13.32
CA ARG A 92 -4.99 14.74 13.29
C ARG A 92 -5.96 15.90 13.41
N ASP A 93 -7.03 15.90 12.63
CA ASP A 93 -7.99 17.00 12.59
C ASP A 93 -8.72 17.11 13.94
N ALA A 94 -9.16 15.98 14.50
CA ALA A 94 -9.78 15.96 15.84
C ALA A 94 -8.82 16.46 16.94
N LEU A 95 -7.54 16.11 16.87
CA LEU A 95 -6.53 16.61 17.81
C LEU A 95 -6.31 18.12 17.64
N HIS A 96 -6.26 18.60 16.40
CA HIS A 96 -6.09 20.02 16.10
C HIS A 96 -7.27 20.85 16.63
N ASP A 97 -8.50 20.38 16.44
CA ASP A 97 -9.71 21.03 16.96
C ASP A 97 -9.69 21.10 18.50
N GLU A 98 -9.25 20.03 19.16
CA GLU A 98 -9.15 19.99 20.61
C GLU A 98 -8.07 20.96 21.14
N VAL A 99 -6.91 21.00 20.48
CA VAL A 99 -5.85 21.98 20.79
C VAL A 99 -6.37 23.40 20.65
N LEU A 100 -7.03 23.72 19.53
CA LEU A 100 -7.59 25.05 19.29
C LEU A 100 -8.62 25.44 20.37
N ARG A 101 -9.48 24.50 20.76
CA ARG A 101 -10.48 24.70 21.83
C ARG A 101 -9.81 24.98 23.17
N LEU A 102 -8.76 24.23 23.50
CA LEU A 102 -7.99 24.39 24.74
C LEU A 102 -7.23 25.72 24.77
N GLU A 103 -6.59 26.08 23.68
CA GLU A 103 -5.84 27.34 23.55
C GLU A 103 -6.77 28.54 23.64
N THR A 104 -7.94 28.47 23.02
CA THR A 104 -9.00 29.49 23.16
C THR A 104 -9.44 29.63 24.62
N THR A 105 -9.66 28.51 25.31
CA THR A 105 -10.05 28.50 26.74
C THR A 105 -8.94 29.06 27.63
N ALA A 106 -7.68 28.86 27.25
CA ALA A 106 -6.51 29.36 27.96
C ALA A 106 -6.08 30.77 27.53
N GLU A 107 -6.82 31.42 26.62
CA GLU A 107 -6.49 32.75 26.04
C GLU A 107 -5.09 32.82 25.39
N ILE A 108 -4.54 31.68 24.96
CA ILE A 108 -3.25 31.59 24.28
C ILE A 108 -3.46 31.97 22.81
N ARG A 109 -2.76 33.01 22.35
CA ARG A 109 -2.74 33.41 20.93
C ARG A 109 -1.42 33.00 20.30
N HIS A 110 -1.49 32.29 19.18
CA HIS A 110 -0.35 32.08 18.31
C HIS A 110 -0.12 33.33 17.46
N SER A 111 1.12 33.82 17.42
CA SER A 111 1.55 34.96 16.59
C SER A 111 1.90 34.54 15.18
#